data_AF-A0AAE1SY82-F1
#
_entry.id   AF-A0AAE1SY82-F1
#
_cell.length_a   1.000
_cell.length_b   1.000
_cell.length_c   1.000
_cell.angle_alpha   90.00
_cell.angle_beta   90.00
_cell.angle_gamma   90.00
#
_symmetry.space_group_name_H-M   'P 1'
#
loop_
_entity.id
_entity.type
_entity.pdbx_description
1 polymer ?
#
loop_
_entity_poly.entity_id
_entity_poly.type
_entity_poly.pdbx_seq_one_letter_code
_entity_poly.pdbx_strand_id
1 'polypeptide(L)' 'MELVYSIYMITLTVAVYHLWLERNSRIFQQKKQLQDALLRRITQETYYRASLFSRLAAYLNRLDWYLR' A
#
# COMPACT_ATOMS: atom_id res chain seq x y z
N MET A 1 0.28 19.02 -8.77
CA MET A 1 0.18 18.97 -7.29
C MET A 1 -0.84 17.95 -6.82
N GLU A 2 -2.08 17.97 -7.31
CA GLU A 2 -3.14 17.03 -6.85
C GLU A 2 -2.77 15.55 -6.94
N LEU A 3 -2.14 15.10 -8.03
CA LEU A 3 -1.76 13.70 -8.23
C LEU A 3 -0.80 13.19 -7.13
N VAL A 4 0.21 13.99 -6.80
CA VAL A 4 1.22 13.65 -5.78
C VAL A 4 0.56 13.58 -4.41
N TYR A 5 -0.34 14.53 -4.12
CA TYR A 5 -1.12 14.53 -2.89
C TYR A 5 -2.02 13.30 -2.79
N SER A 6 -2.71 12.90 -3.86
CA SER A 6 -3.54 11.70 -3.90
C SER A 6 -2.71 10.42 -3.67
N ILE A 7 -1.54 10.29 -4.32
CA ILE A 7 -0.64 9.14 -4.09
C ILE A 7 -0.16 9.10 -2.64
N TYR A 8 0.25 10.25 -2.11
CA TYR A 8 0.69 10.37 -0.73
C TYR A 8 -0.40 9.92 0.25
N MET A 9 -1.62 10.41 0.07
CA MET A 9 -2.74 10.04 0.93
C MET A 9 -3.09 8.56 0.83
N ILE A 10 -3.16 7.99 -0.38
CA ILE A 10 -3.41 6.55 -0.56
C ILE A 10 -2.32 5.73 0.13
N THR A 11 -1.04 6.09 -0.06
CA THR A 11 0.09 5.38 0.54
C THR A 11 0.05 5.46 2.07
N LEU A 12 -0.20 6.65 2.63
CA LEU A 12 -0.29 6.86 4.07
C LEU A 12 -1.44 6.06 4.68
N THR A 13 -2.64 6.13 4.08
CA THR A 13 -3.81 5.40 4.57
C THR A 13 -3.57 3.89 4.54
N VAL A 14 -3.03 3.35 3.45
CA VAL A 14 -2.74 1.91 3.33
C VAL A 14 -1.67 1.49 4.34
N ALA A 15 -0.59 2.27 4.50
CA ALA A 15 0.46 1.96 5.46
C ALA A 15 -0.05 1.94 6.90
N VAL A 16 -0.81 2.97 7.31
CA VAL A 16 -1.40 3.03 8.66
C VAL A 16 -2.34 1.86 8.91
N TYR A 17 -3.18 1.51 7.93
CA TYR A 17 -4.10 0.39 8.03
C TYR A 17 -3.37 -0.95 8.25
N HIS A 18 -2.38 -1.25 7.41
CA HIS A 18 -1.63 -2.51 7.50
C HIS A 18 -0.73 -2.59 8.74
N LEU A 19 -0.16 -1.46 9.19
CA LEU A 19 0.57 -1.40 10.45
C LEU A 19 -0.35 -1.67 11.66
N TRP A 20 -1.56 -1.11 11.64
CA TRP A 20 -2.55 -1.38 12.68
C TRP A 20 -2.96 -2.85 12.70
N LEU A 21 -3.19 -3.46 11.52
CA LEU A 21 -3.48 -4.89 11.40
C LEU A 21 -2.33 -5.77 11.94
N GLU A 22 -1.09 -5.47 11.57
CA GLU A 22 0.07 -6.24 12.03
C GLU A 22 0.25 -6.11 13.55
N ARG A 23 0.09 -4.90 14.10
CA ARG A 23 0.13 -4.68 15.56
C ARG A 23 -0.95 -5.51 16.27
N ASN A 24 -2.18 -5.50 15.78
CA ASN A 24 -3.27 -6.27 16.37
C ASN A 24 -3.05 -7.77 16.23
N SER A 25 -2.55 -8.24 15.10
CA SER A 25 -2.18 -9.65 14.90
C SER A 25 -1.12 -10.11 15.90
N ARG A 26 -0.10 -9.27 16.16
CA ARG A 26 0.92 -9.57 17.17
C ARG A 26 0.37 -9.61 18.59
N ILE A 27 -0.45 -8.64 18.98
CA ILE A 27 -0.98 -8.53 20.33
C ILE A 27 -2.02 -9.62 20.62
N PHE A 28 -2.99 -9.81 19.72
CA PHE A 28 -4.16 -10.65 19.97
C PHE A 28 -4.05 -12.06 19.42
N GLN A 29 -3.22 -12.30 18.41
CA GLN A 29 -3.06 -13.63 17.78
C GLN A 29 -1.66 -14.22 17.96
N GLN A 30 -0.72 -13.48 18.55
CA GLN A 30 0.71 -13.84 18.64
C GLN A 30 1.34 -14.20 17.30
N LYS A 31 0.78 -13.70 16.19
CA LYS A 31 1.29 -13.91 14.84
C LYS A 31 2.10 -12.71 14.40
N LYS A 32 3.36 -12.95 14.04
CA LYS A 32 4.26 -11.96 13.46
C LYS A 32 4.42 -12.25 11.97
N GLN A 33 4.20 -11.24 11.13
CA GLN A 33 4.54 -11.34 9.71
C GLN A 33 5.99 -10.95 9.47
N LEU A 34 6.57 -11.52 8.42
CA LEU A 34 7.85 -11.03 7.88
C LEU A 34 7.65 -9.59 7.39
N GLN A 35 8.66 -8.74 7.65
CA GLN A 35 8.61 -7.33 7.26
C GLN A 35 8.40 -7.18 5.74
N ASP A 36 9.07 -8.01 4.94
CA ASP A 36 8.91 -8.03 3.49
C ASP A 36 7.49 -8.38 3.04
N ALA A 37 6.82 -9.28 3.76
CA ALA A 37 5.43 -9.64 3.46
C ALA A 37 4.47 -8.48 3.76
N LEU A 38 4.71 -7.73 4.84
CA LEU A 38 3.94 -6.53 5.17
C LEU A 38 4.16 -5.44 4.13
N LEU A 39 5.41 -5.17 3.76
CA LEU A 39 5.76 -4.19 2.72
C LEU A 39 5.10 -4.56 1.39
N ARG A 40 5.17 -5.83 0.98
CA ARG A 40 4.54 -6.31 -0.25
C ARG A 40 3.03 -6.06 -0.27
N ARG A 41 2.34 -6.32 0.84
CA ARG A 41 0.89 -6.05 0.97
C ARG A 41 0.58 -4.57 0.85
N ILE A 42 1.34 -3.72 1.54
CA ILE A 42 1.19 -2.26 1.46
C ILE A 42 1.38 -1.81 0.00
N THR A 43 2.46 -2.22 -0.65
CA THR A 43 2.76 -1.85 -2.03
C THR A 43 1.68 -2.30 -3.02
N GLN A 44 1.23 -3.56 -2.92
CA GLN A 44 0.18 -4.11 -3.79
C GLN A 44 -1.16 -3.39 -3.59
N GLU A 45 -1.54 -3.11 -2.35
CA GLU A 45 -2.81 -2.44 -2.09
C GLU A 45 -2.78 -0.94 -2.43
N THR A 46 -1.65 -0.27 -2.22
CA THR A 46 -1.44 1.09 -2.72
C THR A 46 -1.57 1.14 -4.24
N TYR A 47 -0.95 0.21 -4.95
CA TYR A 47 -1.09 0.12 -6.42
C TYR A 47 -2.53 -0.12 -6.84
N TYR A 48 -3.20 -1.12 -6.24
CA TYR A 48 -4.59 -1.43 -6.53
C TYR A 48 -5.48 -0.20 -6.33
N ARG A 49 -5.41 0.46 -5.17
CA ARG A 49 -6.22 1.64 -4.86
C ARG A 49 -5.91 2.82 -5.77
N ALA A 50 -4.65 3.04 -6.09
CA ALA A 50 -4.27 4.12 -6.99
C ALA A 50 -4.69 3.82 -8.44
N SER A 51 -4.75 2.55 -8.87
CA SER A 51 -5.21 2.14 -10.21
C SER A 51 -6.70 2.41 -10.45
N LEU A 52 -7.52 2.47 -9.39
CA LEU A 52 -8.95 2.81 -9.48
C LEU A 52 -9.20 4.26 -9.92
N PHE A 53 -8.18 5.12 -9.81
CA PHE A 53 -8.25 6.48 -10.32
C PHE A 53 -7.65 6.51 -11.72
N SER A 54 -8.49 6.72 -12.74
CA SER A 54 -8.10 6.70 -14.17
C SER A 54 -6.86 7.56 -14.49
N ARG A 55 -6.73 8.72 -13.83
CA ARG A 55 -5.58 9.62 -13.97
C ARG A 55 -4.29 9.09 -13.34
N LEU A 56 -4.38 8.24 -12.31
CA LEU A 56 -3.25 7.61 -11.62
C LEU A 56 -2.82 6.30 -12.29
N ALA A 57 -3.77 5.55 -12.86
CA ALA A 57 -3.49 4.31 -13.59
C ALA A 57 -2.44 4.51 -14.71
N ALA A 58 -2.54 5.60 -15.47
CA ALA A 58 -1.56 5.93 -16.52
C ALA A 58 -0.14 6.17 -15.98
N TYR A 59 0.00 6.69 -14.76
CA TYR A 59 1.29 6.92 -14.10
C TYR A 59 1.85 5.64 -13.46
N LEU A 60 0.97 4.81 -12.87
CA LEU A 60 1.31 3.54 -12.26
C LEU A 60 1.79 2.50 -13.27
N ASN A 61 1.23 2.48 -14.48
CA ASN A 61 1.73 1.64 -15.58
C ASN A 61 3.21 1.93 -15.92
N ARG A 62 3.74 3.11 -15.59
CA ARG A 62 5.18 3.41 -15.72
C ARG A 62 6.03 2.88 -14.57
N LEU A 63 5.42 2.60 -13.42
CA LEU A 63 6.05 2.06 -12.21
C LEU A 63 5.91 0.53 -12.10
N ASP A 64 5.17 -0.08 -13.03
CA ASP A 64 4.82 -1.51 -13.07
C ASP A 64 6.04 -2.44 -13.04
N TRP A 65 7.22 -1.95 -13.44
CA TRP A 65 8.49 -2.69 -13.40
C TRP A 65 8.94 -3.07 -11.97
N TYR A 66 8.52 -2.36 -10.93
CA TYR A 66 8.90 -2.62 -9.53
C TYR A 66 7.90 -3.53 -8.78
N LEU A 67 6.73 -3.78 -9.37
CA LEU A 67 5.59 -4.44 -8.72
C LEU A 67 5.41 -5.93 -9.08
N ARG A 68 6.20 -6.46 -10.03
CA ARG A 68 6.25 -7.90 -10.36
C ARG A 68 7.18 -8.68 -9.44
#